data_AF-A0A7C6N3R0-F1
#
_entry.id   AF-A0A7C6N3R0-F1
#
_cell.length_a   1.000
_cell.length_b   1.000
_cell.length_c   1.000
_cell.angle_alpha   90.00
_cell.angle_beta   90.00
_cell.angle_gamma   90.00
#
_symmetry.space_group_name_H-M   'P 1'
#
loop_
_entity.id
_entity.type
_entity.pdbx_description
1 polymer ?
#
loop_
_entity_poly.entity_id
_entity_poly.type
_entity_poly.pdbx_seq_one_letter_code
_entity_poly.pdbx_strand_id
1 'polypeptide(L)'
;MLKFLKKLFDKGPSKEERELEERQRKHFFINYLFEHRNDSPINEAMYLIYNGLDLDLATLVNRHQLTIDFDYIVEDEYYDVIIERFEKSDALYLSVSIEGDSKQLLLDSKDYEMVDASDLSAQEIIDALIEEIKMYFK
;
A
#
# COMPACT_ATOMS: atom_id res chain seq x y z
N MET A 1 -39.13 23.97 11.97
CA MET A 1 -37.87 23.71 12.72
C MET A 1 -37.29 22.30 12.50
N LEU A 2 -37.77 21.49 11.52
CA LEU A 2 -37.33 20.09 11.32
C LEU A 2 -36.58 19.80 10.01
N LYS A 3 -36.55 20.73 9.03
CA LYS A 3 -35.84 20.52 7.75
C LYS A 3 -34.36 20.95 7.77
N PHE A 4 -33.96 21.78 8.73
CA PHE A 4 -32.58 22.28 8.84
C PHE A 4 -31.65 21.26 9.51
N LEU A 5 -32.15 20.54 10.53
CA LEU A 5 -31.40 19.49 11.22
C LEU A 5 -31.16 18.28 10.31
N LYS A 6 -32.11 17.90 9.45
CA LYS A 6 -31.95 16.79 8.50
C LYS A 6 -30.80 17.04 7.49
N LYS A 7 -30.59 18.29 7.08
CA LYS A 7 -29.47 18.69 6.20
C LYS A 7 -28.08 18.67 6.86
N LEU A 8 -28.02 18.69 8.20
CA LEU A 8 -26.77 18.57 8.96
C LEU A 8 -26.35 17.11 9.13
N PHE A 9 -27.31 16.18 9.13
CA PHE A 9 -27.05 14.74 9.23
C PHE A 9 -26.95 14.02 7.87
N ASP A 10 -27.43 14.62 6.77
CA ASP A 10 -27.30 14.08 5.39
C ASP A 10 -26.02 14.53 4.67
N LYS A 11 -25.17 15.35 5.31
CA LYS A 11 -23.84 15.65 4.77
C LYS A 11 -22.89 14.57 5.26
N GLY A 12 -22.54 13.65 4.37
CA GLY A 12 -21.41 12.73 4.61
C GLY A 12 -20.15 13.51 5.00
N PRO A 13 -19.12 12.82 5.52
CA PRO A 13 -17.95 13.46 6.10
C PRO A 13 -17.35 14.46 5.11
N SER A 14 -17.01 15.64 5.62
CA SER A 14 -16.33 16.68 4.88
C SER A 14 -14.98 16.17 4.35
N LYS A 15 -14.42 16.84 3.34
CA LYS A 15 -13.11 16.48 2.79
C LYS A 15 -12.03 16.43 3.87
N GLU A 16 -12.05 17.39 4.79
CA GLU A 16 -11.10 17.48 5.91
C GLU A 16 -11.27 16.33 6.92
N GLU A 17 -12.51 15.90 7.18
CA GLU A 17 -12.78 14.73 8.04
C GLU A 17 -12.30 13.44 7.39
N ARG A 18 -12.50 13.27 6.07
CA ARG A 18 -11.98 12.10 5.33
C ARG A 18 -10.46 12.04 5.32
N GLU A 19 -9.80 13.17 5.02
CA GLU A 19 -8.33 13.28 5.04
C GLU A 19 -7.73 13.05 6.44
N LEU A 20 -8.48 13.37 7.50
CA LEU A 20 -8.07 13.10 8.87
C LEU A 20 -8.22 11.61 9.21
N GLU A 21 -9.34 10.99 8.83
CA GLU A 21 -9.57 9.56 9.00
C GLU A 21 -8.53 8.72 8.24
N GLU A 22 -8.23 9.05 6.99
CA GLU A 22 -7.20 8.39 6.18
C GLU A 22 -5.82 8.47 6.86
N ARG A 23 -5.43 9.65 7.35
CA ARG A 23 -4.16 9.81 8.09
C ARG A 23 -4.10 8.98 9.36
N GLN A 24 -5.20 8.91 10.11
CA GLN A 24 -5.27 8.07 11.31
C GLN A 24 -5.16 6.58 10.97
N ARG A 25 -5.77 6.13 9.88
CA ARG A 25 -5.69 4.74 9.39
C ARG A 25 -4.29 4.39 8.90
N LYS A 26 -3.65 5.27 8.11
CA LYS A 26 -2.24 5.10 7.70
C LYS A 26 -1.34 4.99 8.92
N HIS A 27 -1.53 5.85 9.93
CA HIS A 27 -0.77 5.78 11.17
C HIS A 27 -1.00 4.46 11.93
N PHE A 28 -2.25 3.99 12.00
CA PHE A 28 -2.57 2.69 12.59
C PHE A 28 -1.87 1.55 11.86
N PHE A 29 -1.90 1.55 10.52
CA PHE A 29 -1.23 0.53 9.72
C PHE A 29 0.27 0.48 9.95
N ILE A 30 0.93 1.63 10.00
CA ILE A 30 2.38 1.71 10.26
C ILE A 30 2.71 1.11 11.63
N ASN A 31 1.90 1.40 12.65
CA ASN A 31 2.07 0.80 13.98
C ASN A 31 1.84 -0.71 13.95
N TYR A 32 0.81 -1.17 13.24
CA TYR A 32 0.54 -2.59 13.02
C TYR A 32 1.73 -3.29 12.38
N LEU A 33 2.29 -2.76 11.29
CA LEU A 33 3.48 -3.31 10.64
C LEU A 33 4.65 -3.38 11.61
N PHE A 34 4.86 -2.35 12.43
CA PHE A 34 5.94 -2.36 13.42
C PHE A 34 5.77 -3.50 14.42
N GLU A 35 4.56 -3.72 14.95
CA GLU A 35 4.26 -4.75 15.94
C GLU A 35 4.29 -6.16 15.35
N HIS A 36 3.82 -6.32 14.11
CA HIS A 36 3.56 -7.61 13.46
C HIS A 36 4.54 -7.98 12.34
N ARG A 37 5.67 -7.26 12.20
CA ARG A 37 6.67 -7.49 11.14
C ARG A 37 7.24 -8.91 11.08
N ASN A 38 7.20 -9.68 12.17
CA ASN A 38 7.74 -11.05 12.20
C ASN A 38 6.65 -12.13 12.04
N ASP A 39 5.38 -11.75 11.93
CA ASP A 39 4.24 -12.69 11.92
C ASP A 39 4.03 -13.30 10.52
N SER A 40 4.47 -12.59 9.48
CA SER A 40 4.40 -13.03 8.10
C SER A 40 5.51 -12.42 7.24
N PRO A 41 5.97 -13.13 6.19
CA PRO A 41 6.87 -12.57 5.20
C PRO A 41 6.34 -11.29 4.53
N ILE A 42 5.02 -11.16 4.39
CA ILE A 42 4.40 -9.97 3.82
C ILE A 42 4.55 -8.78 4.76
N ASN A 43 4.25 -8.95 6.06
CA ASN A 43 4.42 -7.87 7.05
C ASN A 43 5.89 -7.44 7.14
N GLU A 44 6.81 -8.40 7.05
CA GLU A 44 8.24 -8.12 7.01
C GLU A 44 8.61 -7.31 5.76
N ALA A 45 8.17 -7.73 4.56
CA ALA A 45 8.42 -7.01 3.32
C ALA A 45 7.88 -5.57 3.38
N MET A 46 6.63 -5.40 3.81
CA MET A 46 5.99 -4.10 4.02
C MET A 46 6.79 -3.20 4.95
N TYR A 47 7.24 -3.76 6.08
CA TYR A 47 8.04 -3.04 7.05
C TYR A 47 9.40 -2.61 6.46
N LEU A 48 10.08 -3.49 5.72
CA LEU A 48 11.35 -3.19 5.06
C LEU A 48 11.19 -2.08 4.01
N ILE A 49 10.13 -2.15 3.20
CA ILE A 49 9.81 -1.15 2.18
C ILE A 49 9.51 0.20 2.83
N TYR A 50 8.64 0.24 3.85
CA TYR A 50 8.27 1.49 4.54
C TYR A 50 9.46 2.21 5.15
N ASN A 51 10.37 1.45 5.78
CA ASN A 51 11.56 2.00 6.43
C ASN A 51 12.74 2.23 5.47
N GLY A 52 12.59 1.93 4.17
CA GLY A 52 13.65 2.07 3.17
C GLY A 52 14.87 1.20 3.46
N LEU A 53 14.65 -0.02 3.95
CA LEU A 53 15.72 -0.93 4.38
C LEU A 53 16.26 -1.81 3.24
N ASP A 54 15.56 -1.89 2.11
CA ASP A 54 16.06 -2.55 0.91
C ASP A 54 16.82 -1.56 0.00
N LEU A 55 18.12 -1.82 -0.21
CA LEU A 55 19.02 -0.92 -0.93
C LEU A 55 18.72 -0.84 -2.43
N ASP A 56 18.33 -1.96 -3.04
CA ASP A 56 18.11 -2.04 -4.49
C ASP A 56 16.82 -1.32 -4.86
N LEU A 57 15.75 -1.54 -4.08
CA LEU A 57 14.51 -0.80 -4.19
C LEU A 57 14.74 0.70 -3.95
N ALA A 58 15.45 1.08 -2.88
CA ALA A 58 15.76 2.49 -2.60
C ALA A 58 16.54 3.16 -3.74
N THR A 59 17.46 2.42 -4.37
CA THR A 59 18.23 2.89 -5.52
C THR A 59 17.32 3.13 -6.73
N LEU A 60 16.39 2.22 -7.01
CA LEU A 60 15.42 2.36 -8.11
C LEU A 60 14.46 3.53 -7.87
N VAL A 61 13.92 3.64 -6.65
CA VAL A 61 13.03 4.74 -6.24
C VAL A 61 13.70 6.08 -6.49
N ASN A 62 14.95 6.26 -6.07
CA ASN A 62 15.69 7.49 -6.30
C ASN A 62 15.98 7.72 -7.79
N ARG A 63 16.48 6.69 -8.49
CA ARG A 63 16.82 6.77 -9.92
C ARG A 63 15.63 7.17 -10.80
N HIS A 64 14.45 6.64 -10.52
CA HIS A 64 13.25 6.85 -11.32
C HIS A 64 12.33 7.96 -10.76
N GLN A 65 12.74 8.64 -9.68
CA GLN A 65 11.96 9.67 -8.98
C GLN A 65 10.58 9.14 -8.57
N LEU A 66 10.59 7.98 -7.91
CA LEU A 66 9.39 7.33 -7.41
C LEU A 66 9.11 7.75 -5.98
N THR A 67 7.85 7.58 -5.58
CA THR A 67 7.35 7.70 -4.22
C THR A 67 6.71 6.41 -3.82
N ILE A 68 6.99 5.95 -2.61
CA ILE A 68 6.27 4.83 -2.01
C ILE A 68 5.29 5.43 -1.01
N ASP A 69 4.00 5.23 -1.25
CA ASP A 69 2.92 5.50 -0.30
C ASP A 69 2.31 4.19 0.17
N PHE A 70 1.56 4.25 1.26
CA PHE A 70 0.80 3.13 1.79
C PHE A 70 -0.63 3.59 2.01
N ASP A 71 -1.60 2.80 1.56
CA ASP A 71 -3.01 3.09 1.74
C ASP A 71 -3.73 1.96 2.47
N TYR A 72 -4.76 2.32 3.22
CA TYR A 72 -5.68 1.36 3.84
C TYR A 72 -7.05 1.53 3.24
N ILE A 73 -7.49 0.53 2.51
CA ILE A 73 -8.72 0.61 1.75
C ILE A 73 -9.82 -0.09 2.54
N VAL A 74 -10.81 0.74 2.86
CA VAL A 74 -11.78 0.50 3.92
C VAL A 74 -12.80 -0.56 3.55
N GLU A 75 -13.15 -0.64 2.27
CA GLU A 75 -14.24 -1.50 1.80
C GLU A 75 -13.85 -2.98 1.87
N ASP A 76 -12.58 -3.30 1.60
CA ASP A 76 -12.09 -4.69 1.60
C ASP A 76 -11.06 -4.97 2.72
N GLU A 77 -10.99 -4.09 3.74
CA GLU A 77 -10.10 -4.19 4.91
C GLU A 77 -8.64 -4.52 4.56
N TYR A 78 -8.13 -3.91 3.50
CA TYR A 78 -6.84 -4.26 2.92
C TYR A 78 -5.84 -3.11 2.98
N TYR A 79 -4.56 -3.47 3.00
CA TYR A 79 -3.45 -2.53 2.97
C TYR A 79 -2.73 -2.62 1.64
N ASP A 80 -2.44 -1.49 1.00
CA ASP A 80 -1.70 -1.42 -0.25
C ASP A 80 -0.40 -0.64 -0.08
N VAL A 81 0.67 -1.11 -0.70
CA VAL A 81 1.80 -0.26 -1.10
C VAL A 81 1.44 0.42 -2.40
N ILE A 82 1.87 1.65 -2.65
CA ILE A 82 1.67 2.33 -3.93
C ILE A 82 3.00 2.97 -4.33
N ILE A 83 3.55 2.58 -5.49
CA ILE A 83 4.87 3.09 -5.97
C ILE A 83 4.69 4.01 -7.18
N GLU A 84 4.42 5.29 -6.95
CA GLU A 84 4.09 6.26 -7.99
C GLU A 84 5.30 7.10 -8.47
N ARG A 85 5.17 7.83 -9.59
CA ARG A 85 6.19 8.79 -10.05
C ARG A 85 5.78 10.23 -9.73
N PHE A 86 6.73 11.04 -9.28
CA PHE A 86 6.51 12.40 -8.77
C PHE A 86 5.81 13.39 -9.73
N GLU A 87 5.88 13.22 -11.06
CA GLU A 87 5.56 14.31 -12.01
C GLU A 87 4.83 13.93 -13.33
N LYS A 88 4.29 12.72 -13.54
CA LYS A 88 3.65 12.36 -14.84
C LYS A 88 2.36 11.55 -14.75
N SER A 89 1.51 11.71 -15.78
CA SER A 89 0.22 11.04 -16.01
C SER A 89 0.27 9.52 -16.14
N ASP A 90 1.47 8.95 -16.25
CA ASP A 90 1.72 7.51 -16.36
C ASP A 90 2.28 7.05 -15.01
N ALA A 91 1.40 6.89 -14.03
CA ALA A 91 1.78 6.37 -12.73
C ALA A 91 1.87 4.84 -12.81
N LEU A 92 3.01 4.32 -12.38
CA LEU A 92 3.11 2.91 -12.02
C LEU A 92 2.32 2.79 -10.71
N TYR A 93 1.28 1.97 -10.72
CA TYR A 93 0.61 1.56 -9.50
C TYR A 93 1.04 0.13 -9.27
N LEU A 94 1.60 -0.14 -8.10
CA LEU A 94 1.88 -1.49 -7.71
C LEU A 94 1.36 -1.62 -6.30
N SER A 95 0.20 -2.25 -6.19
CA SER A 95 -0.41 -2.65 -4.94
C SER A 95 0.21 -3.95 -4.45
N VAL A 96 0.29 -4.08 -3.13
CA VAL A 96 0.47 -5.37 -2.47
C VAL A 96 -0.59 -5.41 -1.39
N SER A 97 -1.63 -6.21 -1.61
CA SER A 97 -2.79 -6.28 -0.72
C SER A 97 -2.67 -7.44 0.27
N ILE A 98 -3.05 -7.24 1.54
CA ILE A 98 -3.21 -8.31 2.54
C ILE A 98 -4.69 -8.46 2.88
N GLU A 99 -5.30 -9.62 2.61
CA GLU A 99 -6.72 -9.88 2.91
C GLU A 99 -6.85 -10.76 4.18
N GLY A 100 -7.13 -10.12 5.32
CA GLY A 100 -7.41 -10.80 6.58
C GLY A 100 -6.32 -11.79 7.05
N ASP A 101 -6.73 -12.97 7.52
CA ASP A 101 -5.82 -14.06 7.93
C ASP A 101 -5.18 -14.80 6.71
N SER A 102 -5.51 -14.40 5.48
CA SER A 102 -4.97 -15.00 4.26
C SER A 102 -3.83 -14.15 3.69
N LYS A 103 -2.64 -14.74 3.63
CA LYS A 103 -1.38 -14.11 3.21
C LYS A 103 -1.28 -14.09 1.68
N GLN A 104 -2.17 -13.38 1.02
CA GLN A 104 -2.19 -13.27 -0.44
C GLN A 104 -1.41 -12.04 -0.89
N LEU A 105 -0.82 -12.10 -2.08
CA LEU A 105 -0.08 -11.00 -2.71
C LEU A 105 -0.67 -10.78 -4.10
N LEU A 106 -1.23 -9.60 -4.31
CA LEU A 106 -1.59 -9.13 -5.65
C LEU A 106 -0.41 -8.30 -6.17
N LEU A 107 -0.03 -8.48 -7.45
CA LEU A 107 0.89 -7.60 -8.15
C LEU A 107 0.22 -7.15 -9.45
N ASP A 108 0.04 -5.85 -9.64
CA ASP A 108 -0.82 -5.25 -10.69
C ASP A 108 -0.44 -5.66 -12.13
N SER A 109 0.83 -5.95 -12.39
CA SER A 109 1.36 -6.28 -13.72
C SER A 109 1.17 -7.74 -14.17
N LYS A 110 0.73 -8.64 -13.28
CA LYS A 110 0.47 -10.05 -13.59
C LYS A 110 -1.03 -10.34 -13.65
N ASP A 111 -1.76 -9.64 -14.53
CA ASP A 111 -3.16 -9.97 -14.89
C ASP A 111 -4.06 -10.43 -13.72
N TYR A 112 -3.96 -9.79 -12.55
CA TYR A 112 -4.72 -10.13 -11.34
C TYR A 112 -4.57 -11.59 -10.84
N GLU A 113 -3.48 -12.29 -11.17
CA GLU A 113 -3.20 -13.59 -10.57
C GLU A 113 -2.76 -13.39 -9.12
N MET A 114 -3.69 -13.66 -8.19
CA MET A 114 -3.39 -13.73 -6.76
C MET A 114 -2.29 -14.78 -6.54
N VAL A 115 -1.13 -14.33 -6.08
CA VAL A 115 -0.03 -15.21 -5.70
C VAL A 115 -0.20 -15.53 -4.22
N ASP A 116 -0.22 -16.82 -3.88
CA ASP A 116 -0.11 -17.23 -2.49
C ASP A 116 1.29 -16.88 -1.99
N ALA A 117 1.38 -15.86 -1.13
CA ALA A 117 2.64 -15.41 -0.55
C ALA A 117 2.97 -16.13 0.76
N SER A 118 2.21 -17.17 1.13
CA SER A 118 2.51 -18.03 2.28
C SER A 118 3.85 -18.75 2.14
N ASP A 119 4.24 -19.07 0.90
CA ASP A 119 5.49 -19.78 0.58
C ASP A 119 6.64 -18.86 0.17
N LEU A 120 6.41 -17.54 0.08
CA LEU A 120 7.43 -16.57 -0.29
C LEU A 120 8.12 -16.00 0.96
N SER A 121 9.41 -15.77 0.87
CA SER A 121 10.16 -14.94 1.82
C SER A 121 9.91 -13.45 1.55
N ALA A 122 10.20 -12.61 2.56
CA ALA A 122 10.08 -11.16 2.44
C ALA A 122 10.96 -10.61 1.29
N GLN A 123 12.15 -11.20 1.10
CA GLN A 123 13.04 -10.80 0.01
C GLN A 123 12.47 -11.20 -1.37
N GLU A 124 11.88 -12.39 -1.51
CA GLU A 124 11.26 -12.80 -2.78
C GLU A 124 10.09 -11.89 -3.16
N ILE A 125 9.35 -11.38 -2.17
CA ILE A 125 8.32 -10.37 -2.39
C ILE A 125 8.96 -9.08 -2.91
N ILE A 126 9.99 -8.56 -2.23
CA ILE A 126 10.68 -7.32 -2.64
C ILE A 126 11.31 -7.46 -4.04
N ASP A 127 11.94 -8.59 -4.33
CA ASP A 127 12.56 -8.89 -5.62
C ASP A 127 11.50 -8.90 -6.73
N ALA A 128 10.31 -9.42 -6.47
CA ALA A 128 9.19 -9.33 -7.41
C ALA A 128 8.81 -7.86 -7.69
N LEU A 129 8.69 -7.01 -6.66
CA LEU A 129 8.41 -5.57 -6.85
C LEU A 129 9.50 -4.89 -7.69
N ILE A 130 10.76 -5.19 -7.40
CA ILE A 130 11.92 -4.66 -8.11
C ILE A 130 11.88 -5.04 -9.59
N GLU A 131 11.57 -6.30 -9.91
CA GLU A 131 11.45 -6.76 -11.30
C GLU A 131 10.31 -6.03 -12.02
N GLU A 132 9.17 -5.80 -11.37
CA GLU A 132 8.07 -5.04 -11.97
C GLU A 132 8.45 -3.60 -12.28
N ILE A 133 9.12 -2.90 -11.35
CA ILE A 133 9.64 -1.55 -11.58
C ILE A 133 10.62 -1.56 -12.76
N LYS A 134 11.55 -2.51 -12.81
CA LYS A 134 12.51 -2.63 -13.92
C LYS A 134 11.82 -2.88 -15.25
N MET A 135 10.77 -3.72 -15.29
CA MET A 135 10.01 -4.00 -16.50
C MET A 135 9.31 -2.76 -17.04
N TYR A 136 8.71 -1.97 -16.16
CA TYR A 136 7.99 -0.76 -16.53
C TYR A 136 8.92 0.35 -17.07
N PHE A 137 10.12 0.49 -16.50
CA PHE A 137 11.09 1.54 -16.87
C PHE A 137 12.18 1.08 -17.86
N LYS A 138 11.93 0.02 -18.66
CA LYS A 138 12.84 -0.46 -19.72
C LYS A 138 13.20 0.60 -20.76
#